data_AF-A0A3N5C239-F1
#
_entry.id   AF-A0A3N5C239-F1
#
_cell.length_a   1.000
_cell.length_b   1.000
_cell.length_c   1.000
_cell.angle_alpha   90.00
_cell.angle_beta   90.00
_cell.angle_gamma   90.00
#
_symmetry.space_group_name_H-M   'P 1'
#
loop_
_entity.id
_entity.type
_entity.pdbx_description
1 polymer ?
#
loop_
_entity_poly.entity_id
_entity_poly.type
_entity_poly.pdbx_seq_one_letter_code
_entity_poly.pdbx_strand_id
1 'polypeptide(L)'
;MKKIIYLLFVILLLTACGTSGGNDEEETSQGNQGTGEPIEEDTDMSEDQTSGNDTDQIIDQLEFNVAIEEEADLLRFKMELTNNSGSAVDLSFSSGQKYEITIQDPDTKQEVYRYSDGQMFTEAIENKTIEPNESLTWEQAWDYTQNGEKVEAKDYQATVQLIPMSINREEIDKSPFVEELTVEVANSDEQADKDN
;
A
#
# COMPACT_ATOMS: atom_id res chain seq x y z
N MET A 1 23.06 3.46 36.24
CA MET A 1 23.21 4.87 35.81
C MET A 1 24.12 4.92 34.59
N LYS A 2 23.58 5.02 33.37
CA LYS A 2 24.36 5.29 32.16
C LYS A 2 23.86 6.62 31.58
N LYS A 3 24.77 7.58 31.47
CA LYS A 3 24.49 8.95 31.04
C LYS A 3 24.53 9.02 29.52
N ILE A 4 23.44 9.53 28.96
CA ILE A 4 23.31 9.97 27.56
C ILE A 4 24.02 11.33 27.44
N ILE A 5 24.88 11.48 26.43
CA ILE A 5 25.36 12.79 25.98
C ILE A 5 25.22 12.83 24.46
N TYR A 6 24.24 13.61 23.99
CA TYR A 6 24.16 14.16 22.64
C TYR A 6 24.88 15.52 22.63
N LEU A 7 25.71 15.78 21.61
CA LEU A 7 26.21 17.13 21.27
C LEU A 7 26.68 17.09 19.81
N LEU A 8 25.86 17.48 18.82
CA LEU A 8 25.52 18.83 18.36
C LEU A 8 26.58 19.45 17.43
N PHE A 9 26.18 19.56 16.15
CA PHE A 9 26.44 20.62 15.15
C PHE A 9 27.86 21.16 14.96
N VAL A 10 28.37 21.03 13.73
CA VAL A 10 29.22 22.05 13.10
C VAL A 10 28.71 22.33 11.69
N ILE A 11 27.99 23.44 11.56
CA ILE A 11 27.76 24.16 10.30
C ILE A 11 29.10 24.80 9.90
N LEU A 12 29.52 24.62 8.64
CA LEU A 12 30.55 25.43 8.01
C LEU A 12 29.88 26.50 7.13
N LEU A 13 30.04 27.77 7.48
CA LEU A 13 29.63 28.93 6.68
C LEU A 13 30.83 29.56 5.98
N LEU A 14 30.51 30.28 4.88
CA LEU A 14 31.14 31.49 4.32
C LEU A 14 31.95 31.37 3.02
N THR A 15 31.25 31.71 1.93
CA THR A 15 31.52 32.83 0.99
C THR A 15 32.94 33.11 0.49
N ALA A 16 33.11 33.13 -0.83
CA ALA A 16 34.06 34.00 -1.51
C ALA A 16 33.39 34.65 -2.74
N CYS A 17 33.20 35.97 -2.66
CA CYS A 17 32.90 36.84 -3.80
C CYS A 17 34.24 37.43 -4.27
N GLY A 18 34.52 37.40 -5.58
CA GLY A 18 35.75 37.93 -6.16
C GLY A 18 35.50 38.48 -7.56
N THR A 19 35.17 39.77 -7.61
CA THR A 19 35.09 40.63 -8.80
C THR A 19 36.48 41.05 -9.25
N SER A 20 36.76 41.09 -10.57
CA SER A 20 37.52 42.16 -11.25
C SER A 20 38.08 41.72 -12.61
N GLY A 21 37.60 42.37 -13.68
CA GLY A 21 38.48 43.04 -14.66
C GLY A 21 38.88 42.28 -15.92
N GLY A 22 38.58 42.89 -17.07
CA GLY A 22 39.31 42.68 -18.33
C GLY A 22 38.42 42.65 -19.57
N ASN A 23 38.14 43.82 -20.14
CA ASN A 23 37.85 43.96 -21.57
C ASN A 23 39.16 43.70 -22.33
N ASP A 24 39.10 42.97 -23.44
CA ASP A 24 39.50 43.47 -24.76
C ASP A 24 39.26 42.38 -25.82
N GLU A 25 39.07 42.88 -27.03
CA GLU A 25 38.25 42.36 -28.13
C GLU A 25 38.97 41.39 -29.09
N GLU A 26 38.20 41.01 -30.11
CA GLU A 26 38.57 40.42 -31.41
C GLU A 26 38.69 38.89 -31.49
N GLU A 27 38.19 38.18 -32.50
CA GLU A 27 37.42 38.48 -33.72
C GLU A 27 37.00 37.09 -34.28
N THR A 28 35.79 36.98 -34.83
CA THR A 28 35.51 36.54 -36.21
C THR A 28 34.19 35.77 -36.37
N SER A 29 33.37 36.32 -37.28
CA SER A 29 32.71 35.65 -38.40
C SER A 29 31.47 34.77 -38.19
N GLN A 30 30.41 35.22 -38.88
CA GLN A 30 29.36 34.47 -39.58
C GLN A 30 28.16 33.94 -38.78
N GLY A 31 27.00 34.58 -39.06
CA GLY A 31 25.93 33.83 -39.73
C GLY A 31 24.57 33.80 -39.04
N ASN A 32 23.60 34.36 -39.76
CA ASN A 32 22.20 33.93 -39.86
C ASN A 32 21.18 34.46 -38.84
N GLN A 33 20.39 35.42 -39.31
CA GLN A 33 19.09 35.79 -38.74
C GLN A 33 18.06 34.72 -39.16
N GLY A 34 17.56 33.95 -38.21
CA GLY A 34 16.38 33.11 -38.36
C GLY A 34 15.30 33.60 -37.41
N THR A 35 14.24 34.17 -37.96
CA THR A 35 12.99 34.49 -37.26
C THR A 35 12.32 33.20 -36.80
N GLY A 36 12.34 32.92 -35.50
CA GLY A 36 11.55 31.84 -34.91
C GLY A 36 10.13 32.32 -34.67
N GLU A 37 9.17 31.71 -35.35
CA GLU A 37 7.75 31.85 -35.02
C GLU A 37 7.46 31.20 -33.65
N PRO A 38 6.48 31.70 -32.87
CA PRO A 38 6.03 31.01 -31.67
C PRO A 38 5.21 29.77 -32.09
N ILE A 39 5.60 28.61 -31.56
CA ILE A 39 4.78 27.39 -31.60
C ILE A 39 3.64 27.61 -30.61
N GLU A 40 2.40 27.62 -31.08
CA GLU A 40 1.22 27.52 -30.23
C GLU A 40 1.11 26.08 -29.74
N GLU A 41 1.39 25.87 -28.45
CA GLU A 41 1.08 24.62 -27.76
C GLU A 41 -0.40 24.64 -27.36
N ASP A 42 -1.28 24.25 -28.29
CA ASP A 42 -2.60 23.76 -27.96
C ASP A 42 -2.46 22.38 -27.30
N THR A 43 -2.26 22.37 -25.98
CA THR A 43 -2.54 21.17 -25.18
C THR A 43 -3.84 21.41 -24.44
N ASP A 44 -4.92 21.12 -25.16
CA ASP A 44 -6.27 20.96 -24.62
C ASP A 44 -6.25 19.74 -23.69
N MET A 45 -5.94 19.95 -22.41
CA MET A 45 -6.19 18.97 -21.36
C MET A 45 -7.69 18.99 -21.07
N SER A 46 -8.44 18.26 -21.89
CA SER A 46 -9.76 17.79 -21.49
C SER A 46 -9.56 16.75 -20.39
N GLU A 47 -9.68 17.19 -19.14
CA GLU A 47 -10.01 16.32 -18.02
C GLU A 47 -11.40 15.72 -18.31
N ASP A 48 -11.42 14.57 -19.01
CA ASP A 48 -12.64 13.80 -19.20
C ASP A 48 -13.00 13.13 -17.87
N GLN A 49 -13.76 13.87 -17.07
CA GLN A 49 -14.46 13.41 -15.88
C GLN A 49 -15.63 12.49 -16.29
N THR A 50 -15.31 11.29 -16.76
CA THR A 50 -16.30 10.22 -17.05
C THR A 50 -15.97 8.89 -16.37
N SER A 51 -14.81 8.79 -15.70
CA SER A 51 -14.20 7.50 -15.35
C SER A 51 -14.92 6.72 -14.22
N GLY A 52 -15.55 7.40 -13.26
CA GLY A 52 -16.04 6.74 -12.03
C GLY A 52 -17.11 5.64 -12.22
N ASN A 53 -17.88 5.68 -13.33
CA ASN A 53 -18.89 4.65 -13.59
C ASN A 53 -18.28 3.36 -14.16
N ASP A 54 -17.13 3.44 -14.82
CA ASP A 54 -16.48 2.28 -15.43
C ASP A 54 -15.67 1.49 -14.40
N THR A 55 -15.03 2.18 -13.45
CA THR A 55 -14.31 1.51 -12.35
C THR A 55 -15.24 0.79 -11.37
N ASP A 56 -16.38 1.38 -11.01
CA ASP A 56 -17.38 0.70 -10.17
C ASP A 56 -17.87 -0.61 -10.84
N GLN A 57 -18.10 -0.61 -12.15
CA GLN A 57 -18.47 -1.82 -12.90
C GLN A 57 -17.36 -2.88 -12.95
N ILE A 58 -16.09 -2.47 -12.96
CA ILE A 58 -14.96 -3.40 -12.88
C ILE A 58 -14.89 -4.00 -11.48
N ILE A 59 -15.04 -3.19 -10.44
CA ILE A 59 -15.06 -3.62 -9.04
C ILE A 59 -16.16 -4.67 -8.81
N ASP A 60 -17.37 -4.46 -9.35
CA ASP A 60 -18.49 -5.41 -9.23
C ASP A 60 -18.20 -6.78 -9.88
N GLN A 61 -17.22 -6.86 -10.78
CA GLN A 61 -16.77 -8.11 -11.41
C GLN A 61 -15.55 -8.73 -10.72
N LEU A 62 -15.01 -8.08 -9.70
CA LEU A 62 -13.97 -8.62 -8.84
C LEU A 62 -14.60 -9.19 -7.57
N GLU A 63 -14.25 -10.41 -7.24
CA GLU A 63 -14.75 -11.08 -6.04
C GLU A 63 -13.62 -11.24 -5.04
N PHE A 64 -13.76 -10.61 -3.87
CA PHE A 64 -12.80 -10.75 -2.78
C PHE A 64 -13.34 -11.73 -1.74
N ASN A 65 -12.58 -12.77 -1.46
CA ASN A 65 -12.92 -13.79 -0.48
C ASN A 65 -11.78 -13.94 0.53
N VAL A 66 -12.14 -14.16 1.80
CA VAL A 66 -11.19 -14.47 2.86
C VAL A 66 -11.61 -15.77 3.56
N ALA A 67 -10.74 -16.76 3.49
CA ALA A 67 -10.87 -17.98 4.27
C ALA A 67 -9.93 -17.95 5.48
N ILE A 68 -10.34 -18.59 6.57
CA ILE A 68 -9.50 -18.80 7.74
C ILE A 68 -9.20 -20.27 7.95
N GLU A 69 -7.96 -20.54 8.38
CA GLU A 69 -7.55 -21.85 8.86
C GLU A 69 -7.02 -21.69 10.29
N GLU A 70 -7.76 -22.28 11.23
CA GLU A 70 -7.42 -22.31 12.64
C GLU A 70 -6.46 -23.46 12.92
N GLU A 71 -5.30 -23.12 13.48
CA GLU A 71 -4.32 -24.06 14.00
C GLU A 71 -4.14 -23.83 15.50
N ALA A 72 -3.43 -24.72 16.19
CA ALA A 72 -3.27 -24.62 17.64
C ALA A 72 -2.62 -23.30 18.07
N ASP A 73 -1.55 -22.94 17.39
CA ASP A 73 -0.68 -21.82 17.77
C ASP A 73 -0.88 -20.55 16.92
N LEU A 74 -1.61 -20.65 15.80
CA LEU A 74 -1.83 -19.54 14.89
C LEU A 74 -3.17 -19.65 14.14
N LEU A 75 -3.64 -18.51 13.65
CA LEU A 75 -4.71 -18.37 12.67
C LEU A 75 -4.12 -17.93 11.34
N ARG A 76 -4.48 -18.60 10.24
CA ARG A 76 -4.05 -18.22 8.90
C ARG A 76 -5.21 -17.62 8.12
N PHE A 77 -5.01 -16.41 7.61
CA PHE A 77 -5.89 -15.76 6.65
C PHE A 77 -5.42 -16.08 5.24
N LYS A 78 -6.31 -16.64 4.41
CA LYS A 78 -6.12 -16.86 2.98
C LYS A 78 -7.03 -15.91 2.22
N MET A 79 -6.42 -14.93 1.57
CA MET A 79 -7.11 -13.88 0.82
C MET A 79 -7.05 -14.23 -0.66
N GLU A 80 -8.19 -14.19 -1.34
CA GLU A 80 -8.30 -14.41 -2.77
C GLU A 80 -9.09 -13.28 -3.42
N LEU A 81 -8.52 -12.69 -4.48
CA LEU A 81 -9.23 -11.74 -5.34
C LEU A 81 -9.34 -12.33 -6.73
N THR A 82 -10.55 -12.67 -7.15
CA THR A 82 -10.85 -13.32 -8.43
C THR A 82 -11.40 -12.32 -9.43
N ASN A 83 -10.90 -12.37 -10.66
CA ASN A 83 -11.44 -11.60 -11.77
C ASN A 83 -12.49 -12.41 -12.53
N ASN A 84 -13.77 -12.15 -12.29
CA ASN A 84 -14.88 -12.81 -12.98
C ASN A 84 -15.27 -12.14 -14.32
N SER A 85 -14.51 -11.14 -14.76
CA SER A 85 -14.75 -10.44 -16.03
C SER A 85 -14.13 -11.18 -17.22
N GLY A 86 -14.50 -10.73 -18.43
CA GLY A 86 -13.93 -11.23 -19.69
C GLY A 86 -12.61 -10.56 -20.10
N SER A 87 -12.07 -9.64 -19.30
CA SER A 87 -10.90 -8.82 -19.62
C SER A 87 -9.89 -8.85 -18.48
N ALA A 88 -8.61 -8.63 -18.77
CA ALA A 88 -7.61 -8.48 -17.72
C ALA A 88 -7.89 -7.23 -16.87
N VAL A 89 -7.60 -7.31 -15.57
CA VAL A 89 -7.71 -6.19 -14.63
C VAL A 89 -6.35 -5.91 -14.01
N ASP A 90 -5.90 -4.66 -14.09
CA ASP A 90 -4.65 -4.19 -13.51
C ASP A 90 -4.91 -3.48 -12.18
N LEU A 91 -4.31 -3.95 -11.09
CA LEU A 91 -4.30 -3.31 -9.79
C LEU A 91 -2.94 -2.65 -9.56
N SER A 92 -2.93 -1.40 -9.10
CA SER A 92 -1.70 -0.75 -8.63
C SER A 92 -1.76 -0.52 -7.13
N PHE A 93 -0.64 -0.77 -6.45
CA PHE A 93 -0.45 -0.53 -5.02
C PHE A 93 0.63 0.53 -4.84
N SER A 94 0.43 1.46 -3.92
CA SER A 94 1.35 2.58 -3.69
C SER A 94 2.68 2.18 -3.04
N SER A 95 2.74 0.98 -2.46
CA SER A 95 3.91 0.45 -1.77
C SER A 95 3.94 -1.09 -1.82
N GLY A 96 4.91 -1.69 -1.14
CA GLY A 96 4.93 -3.14 -0.93
C GLY A 96 3.77 -3.65 -0.05
N GLN A 97 3.08 -2.77 0.68
CA GLN A 97 1.87 -3.12 1.43
C GLN A 97 0.68 -3.25 0.47
N LYS A 98 0.12 -4.45 0.39
CA LYS A 98 -1.02 -4.77 -0.50
C LYS A 98 -2.33 -4.93 0.23
N TYR A 99 -2.25 -5.20 1.53
CA TYR A 99 -3.37 -5.45 2.40
C TYR A 99 -3.09 -4.95 3.82
N GLU A 100 -4.16 -4.85 4.61
CA GLU A 100 -4.13 -4.64 6.05
C GLU A 100 -5.05 -5.68 6.71
N ILE A 101 -4.63 -6.16 7.87
CA ILE A 101 -5.45 -7.03 8.72
C ILE A 101 -5.44 -6.41 10.11
N THR A 102 -6.62 -6.12 10.64
CA THR A 102 -6.79 -5.66 12.02
C THR A 102 -7.70 -6.61 12.77
N ILE A 103 -7.37 -6.89 14.03
CA ILE A 103 -8.19 -7.73 14.90
C ILE A 103 -8.52 -6.93 16.16
N GLN A 104 -9.80 -6.87 16.49
CA GLN A 104 -10.34 -6.08 17.59
C GLN A 104 -11.10 -6.96 18.57
N ASP A 105 -10.90 -6.69 19.85
CA ASP A 105 -11.76 -7.19 20.92
C ASP A 105 -13.16 -6.53 20.80
N PRO A 106 -14.24 -7.32 20.58
CA PRO A 106 -15.56 -6.77 20.35
C PRO A 106 -16.16 -6.08 21.57
N ASP A 107 -15.75 -6.45 22.79
CA ASP A 107 -16.27 -5.91 24.04
C ASP A 107 -15.58 -4.60 24.41
N THR A 108 -14.25 -4.58 24.32
CA THR A 108 -13.44 -3.42 24.75
C THR A 108 -13.17 -2.44 23.62
N LYS A 109 -13.37 -2.85 22.36
CA LYS A 109 -12.95 -2.12 21.15
C LYS A 109 -11.43 -1.91 21.06
N GLN A 110 -10.64 -2.68 21.78
CA GLN A 110 -9.19 -2.63 21.70
C GLN A 110 -8.68 -3.42 20.48
N GLU A 111 -7.81 -2.81 19.69
CA GLU A 111 -7.05 -3.53 18.65
C GLU A 111 -5.97 -4.41 19.31
N VAL A 112 -6.02 -5.71 19.01
CA VAL A 112 -5.07 -6.71 19.53
C VAL A 112 -4.04 -7.13 18.50
N TYR A 113 -4.29 -6.88 17.22
CA TYR A 113 -3.37 -7.16 16.13
C TYR A 113 -3.58 -6.19 14.98
N ARG A 114 -2.48 -5.78 14.37
CA ARG A 114 -2.41 -5.07 13.09
C ARG A 114 -1.25 -5.62 12.28
N TYR A 115 -1.51 -6.04 11.05
CA TYR A 115 -0.48 -6.62 10.19
C TYR A 115 0.69 -5.66 9.95
N SER A 116 0.40 -4.38 9.72
CA SER A 116 1.43 -3.37 9.45
C SER A 116 2.28 -2.98 10.66
N ASP A 117 1.91 -3.37 11.89
CA ASP A 117 2.67 -3.00 13.08
C ASP A 117 4.08 -3.60 13.07
N GLY A 118 5.08 -2.73 13.16
CA GLY A 118 6.49 -3.11 13.14
C GLY A 118 7.02 -3.58 11.78
N GLN A 119 6.20 -3.56 10.73
CA GLN A 119 6.62 -3.88 9.37
C GLN A 119 7.24 -2.66 8.68
N MET A 120 8.15 -2.91 7.76
CA MET A 120 8.68 -1.89 6.83
C MET A 120 8.32 -2.29 5.41
N PHE A 121 7.60 -1.44 4.71
CA PHE A 121 7.23 -1.64 3.31
C PHE A 121 8.10 -0.78 2.39
N THR A 122 8.39 -1.28 1.20
CA THR A 122 9.09 -0.50 0.18
C THR A 122 8.16 0.56 -0.42
N GLU A 123 8.62 1.78 -0.58
CA GLU A 123 7.88 2.90 -1.22
C GLU A 123 7.93 2.82 -2.76
N ALA A 124 7.71 1.63 -3.31
CA ALA A 124 7.72 1.39 -4.75
C ALA A 124 6.33 0.94 -5.20
N ILE A 125 5.82 1.58 -6.26
CA ILE A 125 4.55 1.20 -6.87
C ILE A 125 4.66 -0.22 -7.41
N GLU A 126 3.76 -1.10 -6.98
CA GLU A 126 3.62 -2.45 -7.49
C GLU A 126 2.37 -2.57 -8.36
N ASN A 127 2.51 -3.18 -9.54
CA ASN A 127 1.38 -3.51 -10.41
C ASN A 127 1.11 -5.01 -10.40
N LYS A 128 -0.15 -5.41 -10.37
CA LYS A 128 -0.60 -6.80 -10.47
C LYS A 128 -1.71 -6.89 -11.51
N THR A 129 -1.53 -7.75 -12.50
CA THR A 129 -2.55 -8.06 -13.49
C THR A 129 -3.26 -9.35 -13.08
N ILE A 130 -4.59 -9.35 -13.14
CA ILE A 130 -5.43 -10.53 -12.99
C ILE A 130 -6.05 -10.83 -14.35
N GLU A 131 -5.65 -11.92 -14.99
CA GLU A 131 -6.23 -12.35 -16.27
C GLU A 131 -7.70 -12.79 -16.10
N PRO A 132 -8.49 -12.89 -17.19
CA PRO A 132 -9.87 -13.31 -17.12
C PRO A 132 -10.05 -14.67 -16.42
N ASN A 133 -10.90 -14.73 -15.39
CA ASN A 133 -11.18 -15.92 -14.56
C ASN A 133 -9.98 -16.44 -13.76
N GLU A 134 -8.93 -15.64 -13.57
CA GLU A 134 -7.82 -15.95 -12.66
C GLU A 134 -7.97 -15.23 -11.30
N SER A 135 -7.13 -15.63 -10.35
CA SER A 135 -7.10 -15.09 -9.00
C SER A 135 -5.71 -14.62 -8.60
N LEU A 136 -5.64 -13.59 -7.77
CA LEU A 136 -4.49 -13.30 -6.91
C LEU A 136 -4.75 -13.82 -5.51
N THR A 137 -3.72 -14.42 -4.90
CA THR A 137 -3.81 -14.98 -3.55
C THR A 137 -2.74 -14.41 -2.64
N TRP A 138 -3.10 -14.17 -1.39
CA TRP A 138 -2.18 -13.80 -0.31
C TRP A 138 -2.44 -14.68 0.92
N GLU A 139 -1.41 -14.89 1.72
CA GLU A 139 -1.53 -15.56 3.01
C GLU A 139 -0.86 -14.73 4.11
N GLN A 140 -1.50 -14.68 5.28
CA GLN A 140 -0.94 -14.06 6.47
C GLN A 140 -1.34 -14.85 7.72
N ALA A 141 -0.44 -14.95 8.69
CA ALA A 141 -0.69 -15.63 9.96
C ALA A 141 -0.69 -14.65 11.14
N TRP A 142 -1.54 -14.91 12.12
CA TRP A 142 -1.53 -14.30 13.44
C TRP A 142 -1.34 -15.40 14.50
N ASP A 143 -0.35 -15.27 15.36
CA ASP A 143 0.02 -16.26 16.38
C ASP A 143 -0.78 -16.15 17.68
N TYR A 144 -1.95 -15.51 17.62
CA TYR A 144 -2.81 -15.21 18.77
C TYR A 144 -2.12 -14.36 19.84
N THR A 145 -1.14 -13.52 19.48
CA THR A 145 -0.46 -12.63 20.43
C THR A 145 -0.72 -11.15 20.19
N GLN A 146 -0.69 -10.38 21.28
CA GLN A 146 -0.56 -8.94 21.30
C GLN A 146 0.72 -8.60 22.05
N ASN A 147 1.67 -7.91 21.41
CA ASN A 147 2.98 -7.58 22.01
C ASN A 147 3.76 -8.81 22.54
N GLY A 148 3.57 -9.97 21.93
CA GLY A 148 4.24 -11.22 22.33
C GLY A 148 3.58 -11.97 23.50
N GLU A 149 2.45 -11.48 24.01
CA GLU A 149 1.63 -12.18 25.02
C GLU A 149 0.39 -12.75 24.35
N LYS A 150 0.00 -14.00 24.70
CA LYS A 150 -1.22 -14.63 24.18
C LYS A 150 -2.45 -13.81 24.60
N VAL A 151 -3.35 -13.58 23.66
CA VAL A 151 -4.61 -12.91 23.95
C VAL A 151 -5.58 -13.85 24.69
N GLU A 152 -6.64 -13.28 25.26
CA GLU A 152 -7.67 -14.06 25.96
C GLU A 152 -8.37 -15.03 25.00
N ALA A 153 -8.76 -16.21 25.50
CA ALA A 153 -9.56 -17.14 24.72
C ALA A 153 -11.01 -16.66 24.62
N LYS A 154 -11.39 -16.18 23.42
CA LYS A 154 -12.72 -15.70 23.05
C LYS A 154 -12.79 -15.41 21.56
N ASP A 155 -13.95 -14.97 21.12
CA ASP A 155 -14.16 -14.46 19.76
C ASP A 155 -13.63 -13.03 19.61
N TYR A 156 -12.96 -12.79 18.49
CA TYR A 156 -12.50 -11.47 18.06
C TYR A 156 -13.12 -11.09 16.73
N GLN A 157 -13.19 -9.79 16.45
CA GLN A 157 -13.59 -9.27 15.14
C GLN A 157 -12.33 -8.99 14.32
N ALA A 158 -12.15 -9.68 13.21
CA ALA A 158 -11.12 -9.36 12.22
C ALA A 158 -11.72 -8.58 11.05
N THR A 159 -10.93 -7.63 10.54
CA THR A 159 -11.18 -6.89 9.31
C THR A 159 -9.98 -7.08 8.40
N VAL A 160 -10.21 -7.56 7.19
CA VAL A 160 -9.19 -7.82 6.18
C VAL A 160 -9.48 -6.95 4.97
N GLN A 161 -8.48 -6.20 4.51
CA GLN A 161 -8.67 -5.19 3.48
C GLN A 161 -7.54 -5.25 2.44
N LEU A 162 -7.87 -5.23 1.15
CA LEU A 162 -6.89 -4.91 0.11
C LEU A 162 -6.80 -3.39 -0.07
N ILE A 163 -5.61 -2.88 -0.36
CA ILE A 163 -5.35 -1.43 -0.47
C ILE A 163 -4.75 -1.02 -1.83
N PRO A 164 -5.40 -1.37 -2.97
CA PRO A 164 -5.00 -0.80 -4.25
C PRO A 164 -5.24 0.71 -4.26
N MET A 165 -4.34 1.47 -4.89
CA MET A 165 -4.52 2.91 -5.13
C MET A 165 -5.27 3.18 -6.43
N SER A 166 -5.24 2.23 -7.37
CA SER A 166 -5.96 2.33 -8.65
C SER A 166 -6.30 0.98 -9.24
N ILE A 167 -7.31 0.97 -10.10
CA ILE A 167 -7.76 -0.18 -10.89
C ILE A 167 -7.80 0.27 -12.35
N ASN A 168 -7.16 -0.48 -13.25
CA ASN A 168 -7.01 -0.12 -14.66
C ASN A 168 -6.50 1.33 -14.89
N ARG A 169 -5.60 1.79 -14.00
CA ARG A 169 -5.02 3.14 -13.93
C ARG A 169 -5.96 4.25 -13.48
N GLU A 170 -7.20 3.93 -13.14
CA GLU A 170 -8.11 4.88 -12.51
C GLU A 170 -7.96 4.83 -10.99
N GLU A 171 -7.67 5.98 -10.38
CA GLU A 171 -7.53 6.09 -8.93
C GLU A 171 -8.85 5.79 -8.21
N ILE A 172 -8.76 5.14 -7.05
CA ILE A 172 -9.91 4.83 -6.22
C ILE A 172 -9.78 5.53 -4.87
N ASP A 173 -10.83 6.21 -4.45
CA ASP A 173 -10.87 6.94 -3.16
C ASP A 173 -11.32 6.06 -1.99
N LYS A 174 -11.80 4.85 -2.30
CA LYS A 174 -12.28 3.87 -1.33
C LYS A 174 -11.51 2.57 -1.51
N SER A 175 -11.41 1.80 -0.44
CA SER A 175 -11.01 0.41 -0.54
C SER A 175 -12.27 -0.44 -0.75
N PRO A 176 -12.47 -1.01 -1.94
CA PRO A 176 -13.68 -1.78 -2.26
C PRO A 176 -13.63 -3.22 -1.75
N PHE A 177 -12.45 -3.72 -1.39
CA PHE A 177 -12.23 -5.11 -1.01
C PHE A 177 -11.98 -5.21 0.50
N VAL A 178 -13.06 -5.38 1.25
CA VAL A 178 -13.04 -5.49 2.71
C VAL A 178 -13.92 -6.65 3.13
N GLU A 179 -13.36 -7.54 3.95
CA GLU A 179 -14.08 -8.63 4.58
C GLU A 179 -14.00 -8.51 6.11
N GLU A 180 -15.13 -8.68 6.77
CA GLU A 180 -15.23 -8.72 8.23
C GLU A 180 -15.63 -10.13 8.67
N LEU A 181 -14.84 -10.73 9.55
CA LEU A 181 -15.09 -12.08 10.04
C LEU A 181 -14.84 -12.21 11.54
N THR A 182 -15.57 -13.12 12.17
CA THR A 182 -15.32 -13.51 13.56
C THR A 182 -14.25 -14.59 13.59
N VAL A 183 -13.27 -14.44 14.47
CA VAL A 183 -12.18 -15.40 14.66
C VAL A 183 -12.18 -15.92 16.10
N GLU A 184 -12.16 -17.23 16.29
CA GLU A 184 -12.14 -17.85 17.60
C GLU A 184 -10.69 -18.03 18.08
N VAL A 185 -10.42 -17.63 19.32
CA VAL A 185 -9.18 -17.98 20.03
C VAL A 185 -9.53 -19.00 21.10
N ALA A 186 -9.15 -20.26 20.89
CA ALA A 186 -9.43 -21.35 21.80
C ALA A 186 -8.53 -21.32 23.05
N ASN A 187 -9.01 -21.91 24.15
CA ASN A 187 -8.16 -22.17 25.31
C ASN A 187 -7.11 -23.24 24.98
N SER A 188 -5.90 -23.05 25.48
CA SER A 188 -4.78 -24.00 25.31
C SER A 188 -5.09 -25.42 25.81
N ASP A 189 -6.06 -25.57 26.71
CA ASP A 189 -6.45 -26.85 27.31
C ASP A 189 -7.46 -27.64 26.44
N GLU A 190 -8.19 -26.99 25.52
CA GLU A 190 -9.20 -27.63 24.66
C GLU A 190 -8.64 -28.22 23.36
N GLN A 191 -7.45 -27.81 22.95
CA GLN A 191 -6.81 -28.33 21.72
C GLN A 191 -6.12 -29.69 21.93
N ALA A 192 -5.85 -30.10 23.17
CA ALA A 192 -5.21 -31.37 23.49
C ALA A 192 -6.11 -32.61 23.25
N ASP A 193 -7.42 -32.43 23.06
CA ASP A 193 -8.40 -33.52 22.88
C ASP A 193 -8.81 -33.76 21.41
N LYS A 194 -8.39 -32.91 20.45
CA LYS A 194 -8.70 -33.09 19.02
C LYS A 194 -7.68 -33.93 18.25
N ASP A 195 -6.53 -34.23 18.86
CA ASP A 195 -5.42 -34.98 18.26
C ASP A 195 -5.27 -36.42 18.81
N ASN A 196 -6.27 -36.96 19.53
CA ASN A 196 -6.25 -38.33 20.08
C ASN A 196 -7.37 -39.23 19.55
#